data_AF-A0AAD4S3Y7-F1
#
_entry.id   AF-A0AAD4S3Y7-F1
#
_cell.length_a   1.000
_cell.length_b   1.000
_cell.length_c   1.000
_cell.angle_alpha   90.00
_cell.angle_beta   90.00
_cell.angle_gamma   90.00
#
_symmetry.space_group_name_H-M   'P 1'
#
loop_
_entity.id
_entity.type
_entity.pdbx_description
1 polymer ?
#
loop_
_entity_poly.entity_id
_entity_poly.type
_entity_poly.pdbx_seq_one_letter_code
_entity_poly.pdbx_strand_id
1 'polypeptide(L)'
;INFFQEGNYLYPKMDINKAFKKALTTWRKWIDRNIDFDKTQVVFRGFSLTHFAGGKWNTGGGCNLETDPIPSNETYVKPSPIQWEILENTLRRMKTHVLYMNISKLTYYRADAHPSIYGKNYTAQERKIAIQDCSHWCLPGVPDTWNELLYATLLKAGKGSFGT
;
A
#
# COMPACT_ATOMS: atom_id res chain seq x y z
N ILE A 1 22.84 -0.65 1.23
CA ILE A 1 22.91 -1.25 2.58
C ILE A 1 21.66 -0.81 3.32
N ASN A 2 20.91 -1.72 3.94
CA ASN A 2 19.67 -1.38 4.66
C ASN A 2 19.96 -1.34 6.17
N PHE A 3 19.96 -0.13 6.72
CA PHE A 3 20.12 0.11 8.15
C PHE A 3 18.75 0.11 8.83
N PHE A 4 18.65 -0.53 10.00
CA PHE A 4 17.41 -0.56 10.77
C PHE A 4 17.72 -0.31 12.24
N GLN A 5 16.86 0.44 12.93
CA GLN A 5 17.00 0.70 14.35
C GLN A 5 15.89 -0.01 15.14
N GLU A 6 16.25 -0.68 16.23
CA GLU A 6 15.32 -1.30 17.18
C GLU A 6 15.71 -0.83 18.59
N GLY A 7 14.91 0.08 19.17
CA GLY A 7 15.29 0.77 20.40
C GLY A 7 16.58 1.56 20.21
N ASN A 8 17.60 1.25 21.02
CA ASN A 8 18.91 1.92 20.97
C ASN A 8 19.94 1.18 20.09
N TYR A 9 19.54 0.08 19.44
CA TYR A 9 20.45 -0.71 18.62
C TYR A 9 20.26 -0.42 17.13
N LEU A 10 21.35 -0.06 16.45
CA LEU A 10 21.40 0.12 15.01
C LEU A 10 21.95 -1.16 14.35
N TYR A 11 21.10 -1.87 13.61
CA TYR A 11 21.52 -2.98 12.77
C TYR A 11 22.19 -2.42 11.50
N PRO A 12 23.50 -2.68 11.28
CA PRO A 12 24.21 -2.20 10.10
C PRO A 12 23.76 -2.89 8.81
N LYS A 13 23.16 -4.08 8.93
CA LYS A 13 22.57 -4.83 7.81
C LYS A 13 21.48 -5.75 8.35
N MET A 14 20.28 -5.65 7.77
CA MET A 14 19.22 -6.63 7.98
C MET A 14 18.52 -6.93 6.65
N ASP A 15 18.13 -8.19 6.47
CA ASP A 15 17.22 -8.58 5.39
C ASP A 15 15.88 -7.83 5.51
N ILE A 16 15.34 -7.36 4.37
CA ILE A 16 14.12 -6.54 4.34
C ILE A 16 12.89 -7.32 4.83
N ASN A 17 12.80 -8.62 4.54
CA ASN A 17 11.69 -9.45 4.98
C ASN A 17 11.79 -9.70 6.49
N LYS A 18 13.00 -9.90 7.01
CA LYS A 18 13.25 -9.99 8.46
C LYS A 18 12.86 -8.70 9.18
N ALA A 19 13.24 -7.55 8.63
CA ALA A 19 12.88 -6.24 9.17
C ALA A 19 11.37 -6.01 9.13
N PHE A 20 10.72 -6.30 8.01
CA PHE A 20 9.27 -6.18 7.84
C PHE A 20 8.50 -7.07 8.83
N LYS A 21 8.92 -8.33 9.01
CA LYS A 21 8.35 -9.25 10.00
C LYS A 21 8.50 -8.75 11.42
N LYS A 22 9.66 -8.18 11.78
CA LYS A 22 9.88 -7.57 13.09
C LYS A 22 8.94 -6.40 13.31
N ALA A 23 8.87 -5.46 12.36
CA ALA A 23 8.00 -4.30 12.44
C ALA A 23 6.52 -4.70 12.65
N LEU A 24 6.00 -5.60 11.82
CA LEU A 24 4.62 -6.07 11.94
C LEU A 24 4.37 -6.88 13.23
N THR A 25 5.35 -7.65 13.70
CA THR A 25 5.24 -8.34 14.99
C THR A 25 5.16 -7.36 16.16
N THR A 26 5.95 -6.29 16.11
CA THR A 26 5.92 -5.20 17.11
C THR A 26 4.58 -4.48 17.09
N TRP A 27 4.12 -4.07 15.91
CA TRP A 27 2.80 -3.45 15.73
C TRP A 27 1.68 -4.33 16.28
N ARG A 28 1.64 -5.61 15.88
CA ARG A 28 0.64 -6.57 16.37
C ARG A 28 0.62 -6.65 17.90
N LYS A 29 1.80 -6.86 18.52
CA LYS A 29 1.91 -6.98 19.98
C LYS A 29 1.44 -5.71 20.67
N TRP A 30 1.69 -4.55 20.07
CA TRP A 30 1.23 -3.28 20.62
C TRP A 30 -0.30 -3.17 20.53
N ILE A 31 -0.89 -3.48 19.38
CA ILE A 31 -2.35 -3.48 19.21
C ILE A 31 -3.03 -4.43 20.21
N ASP A 32 -2.57 -5.68 20.27
CA ASP A 32 -3.13 -6.71 21.18
C ASP A 32 -3.06 -6.32 22.67
N ARG A 33 -2.18 -5.39 23.05
CA ARG A 33 -1.98 -4.97 24.45
C ARG A 33 -2.68 -3.66 24.79
N ASN A 34 -2.89 -2.78 23.82
CA ASN A 34 -3.25 -1.39 24.08
C ASN A 34 -4.60 -0.98 23.50
N ILE A 35 -5.17 -1.79 22.60
CA ILE A 35 -6.42 -1.44 21.94
C ILE A 35 -7.60 -2.20 22.56
N ASP A 36 -8.55 -1.42 23.10
CA ASP A 36 -9.89 -1.88 23.45
C ASP A 36 -10.73 -2.04 22.16
N PHE A 37 -11.02 -3.29 21.79
CA PHE A 37 -11.70 -3.64 20.54
C PHE A 37 -13.21 -3.33 20.56
N ASP A 38 -13.79 -3.13 21.74
CA ASP A 38 -15.19 -2.72 21.86
C ASP A 38 -15.35 -1.24 21.52
N LYS A 39 -14.30 -0.44 21.75
CA LYS A 39 -14.29 1.01 21.50
C LYS A 39 -13.60 1.41 20.21
N THR A 40 -12.63 0.62 19.75
CA THR A 40 -11.75 0.98 18.63
C THR A 40 -11.77 -0.08 17.54
N GLN A 41 -12.12 0.33 16.33
CA GLN A 41 -11.96 -0.51 15.14
C GLN A 41 -10.58 -0.30 14.52
N VAL A 42 -9.77 -1.35 14.47
CA VAL A 42 -8.48 -1.33 13.76
C VAL A 42 -8.69 -1.73 12.31
N VAL A 43 -8.18 -0.94 11.38
CA VAL A 43 -8.21 -1.23 9.94
C VAL A 43 -6.78 -1.29 9.42
N PHE A 44 -6.48 -2.30 8.61
CA PHE A 44 -5.20 -2.42 7.92
C PHE A 44 -5.42 -2.29 6.42
N ARG A 45 -4.91 -1.22 5.82
CA ARG A 45 -4.88 -1.06 4.37
C ARG A 45 -3.74 -1.88 3.79
N GLY A 46 -4.07 -2.77 2.85
CA GLY A 46 -3.11 -3.60 2.13
C GLY A 46 -2.18 -2.80 1.22
N PHE A 47 -1.46 -3.54 0.39
CA PHE A 47 -0.41 -3.00 -0.45
C PHE A 47 -0.97 -2.19 -1.63
N SER A 48 -0.40 -0.99 -1.81
CA SER A 48 -0.58 -0.16 -3.00
C SER A 48 0.49 -0.55 -4.01
N LEU A 49 0.09 -0.98 -5.21
CA LEU A 49 1.03 -1.37 -6.24
C LEU A 49 1.59 -0.17 -7.02
N THR A 50 2.79 -0.36 -7.57
CA THR A 50 3.51 0.60 -8.41
C THR A 50 3.58 0.07 -9.84
N HIS A 51 3.51 0.93 -10.86
CA HIS A 51 3.50 0.51 -12.26
C HIS A 51 4.67 1.11 -13.04
N PHE A 52 5.69 0.30 -13.31
CA PHE A 52 6.81 0.72 -14.17
C PHE A 52 6.81 -0.16 -15.42
N ALA A 53 6.47 0.43 -16.56
CA ALA A 53 6.60 -0.17 -17.89
C ALA A 53 7.98 0.14 -18.47
N GLY A 54 8.54 -0.79 -19.25
CA GLY A 54 9.82 -0.62 -19.94
C GLY A 54 11.08 -0.64 -19.06
N GLY A 55 10.96 -0.88 -17.76
CA GLY A 55 12.09 -0.95 -16.84
C GLY A 55 11.67 -0.89 -15.38
N LYS A 56 12.65 -0.84 -14.46
CA LYS A 56 12.42 -0.55 -13.04
C LYS A 56 12.44 0.96 -12.80
N TRP A 57 12.01 1.36 -11.62
CA TRP A 57 12.05 2.75 -11.14
C TRP A 57 13.42 3.45 -11.33
N ASN A 58 14.52 2.69 -11.30
CA ASN A 58 15.89 3.21 -11.44
C ASN A 58 16.59 2.82 -12.75
N THR A 59 15.91 2.15 -13.68
CA THR A 59 16.51 1.68 -14.94
C THR A 59 15.66 2.08 -16.15
N GLY A 60 15.00 3.24 -16.10
CA GLY A 60 14.23 3.79 -17.21
C GLY A 60 12.77 3.37 -17.30
N GLY A 61 12.22 2.73 -16.26
CA GLY A 61 10.79 2.43 -16.20
C GLY A 61 9.92 3.68 -15.97
N GLY A 62 8.71 3.68 -16.54
CA GLY A 62 7.75 4.78 -16.39
C GLY A 62 6.29 4.32 -16.50
N CYS A 63 5.36 5.27 -16.38
CA CYS A 63 3.91 5.07 -16.44
C CYS A 63 3.19 6.19 -17.22
N ASN A 64 3.89 7.16 -17.80
CA ASN A 64 3.27 8.30 -18.51
C ASN A 64 2.48 7.90 -19.77
N LEU A 65 2.69 6.68 -20.27
CA LEU A 65 2.01 6.15 -21.45
C LEU A 65 0.79 5.30 -21.08
N GLU A 66 0.66 4.92 -19.82
CA GLU A 66 -0.51 4.22 -19.30
C GLU A 66 -1.61 5.26 -19.11
N THR A 67 -2.59 5.27 -20.00
CA THR A 67 -3.68 6.27 -20.00
C THR A 67 -5.05 5.64 -19.77
N ASP A 68 -5.12 4.32 -19.84
CA ASP A 68 -6.32 3.52 -19.57
C ASP A 68 -6.00 2.48 -18.48
N PRO A 69 -6.99 2.09 -17.66
CA PRO A 69 -6.85 0.97 -16.75
C PRO A 69 -6.43 -0.30 -17.50
N ILE A 70 -5.64 -1.14 -16.83
CA ILE A 70 -5.34 -2.47 -17.35
C ILE A 70 -6.68 -3.22 -17.53
N PRO A 71 -6.94 -3.82 -18.70
CA PRO A 71 -8.20 -4.50 -18.96
C PRO A 71 -8.54 -5.58 -17.93
N SER A 72 -9.80 -5.68 -17.54
CA SER A 72 -10.25 -6.62 -16.48
C SER A 72 -10.11 -8.10 -16.86
N ASN A 73 -9.98 -8.40 -18.15
CA ASN A 73 -9.68 -9.74 -18.66
C ASN A 73 -8.20 -10.10 -18.53
N GLU A 74 -7.32 -9.13 -18.26
CA GLU A 74 -5.94 -9.43 -17.95
C GLU A 74 -5.83 -10.16 -16.60
N THR A 75 -5.00 -11.20 -16.61
CA THR A 75 -4.78 -12.02 -15.43
C THR A 75 -4.05 -11.20 -14.38
N TYR A 76 -4.66 -11.04 -13.22
CA TYR A 76 -3.98 -10.45 -12.06
C TYR A 76 -2.75 -11.28 -11.70
N VAL A 77 -1.57 -10.75 -12.04
CA VAL A 77 -0.31 -11.32 -11.57
C VAL A 77 -0.10 -10.79 -10.16
N LYS A 78 -0.52 -11.57 -9.16
CA LYS A 78 -0.27 -11.23 -7.76
C LYS A 78 1.24 -11.04 -7.61
N PRO A 79 1.71 -9.82 -7.29
CA PRO A 79 3.08 -9.67 -6.83
C PRO A 79 3.14 -10.56 -5.59
N SER A 80 3.97 -11.60 -5.65
CA SER A 80 4.05 -12.59 -4.57
C SER A 80 5.32 -12.40 -3.75
N PRO A 81 5.53 -11.24 -3.11
CA PRO A 81 6.70 -11.07 -2.30
C PRO A 81 6.37 -11.59 -0.88
N ILE A 82 7.39 -12.14 -0.23
CA ILE A 82 7.35 -12.77 1.11
C ILE A 82 6.62 -11.88 2.15
N GLN A 83 6.60 -10.56 1.94
CA GLN A 83 5.90 -9.58 2.77
C GLN A 83 4.37 -9.79 2.85
N TRP A 84 3.70 -10.27 1.79
CA TRP A 84 2.26 -10.54 1.86
C TRP A 84 1.97 -11.69 2.82
N GLU A 85 2.73 -12.77 2.73
CA GLU A 85 2.60 -13.90 3.65
C GLU A 85 2.92 -13.48 5.08
N ILE A 86 3.94 -12.64 5.28
CA ILE A 86 4.25 -12.09 6.61
C ILE A 86 3.07 -11.29 7.16
N LEU A 87 2.44 -10.45 6.33
CA LEU A 87 1.28 -9.64 6.74
C LEU A 87 0.09 -10.53 7.09
N GLU A 88 -0.33 -11.42 6.18
CA GLU A 88 -1.49 -12.30 6.39
C GLU A 88 -1.28 -13.20 7.62
N ASN A 89 -0.07 -13.75 7.80
CA ASN A 89 0.27 -14.52 8.99
C ASN A 89 0.28 -13.67 10.27
N THR A 90 0.65 -12.39 10.20
CA THR A 90 0.60 -11.49 11.34
C THR A 90 -0.84 -11.22 11.74
N LEU A 91 -1.69 -10.88 10.76
CA LEU A 91 -3.12 -10.59 10.96
C LEU A 91 -3.86 -11.80 11.54
N ARG A 92 -3.58 -13.02 11.06
CA ARG A 92 -4.17 -14.26 11.58
C ARG A 92 -3.81 -14.55 13.04
N ARG A 93 -2.69 -14.01 13.54
CA ARG A 93 -2.19 -14.22 14.92
C ARG A 93 -2.54 -13.08 15.86
N MET A 94 -3.35 -12.12 15.42
CA MET A 94 -3.81 -11.03 16.27
C MET A 94 -4.95 -11.53 17.17
N LYS A 95 -4.99 -11.02 18.39
CA LYS A 95 -6.13 -11.19 19.29
C LYS A 95 -7.20 -10.14 19.00
N THR A 96 -6.77 -8.90 18.74
CA THR A 96 -7.64 -7.81 18.33
C THR A 96 -8.13 -8.04 16.90
N HIS A 97 -9.43 -7.89 16.68
CA HIS A 97 -10.01 -7.97 15.34
C HIS A 97 -9.53 -6.80 14.47
N VAL A 98 -8.97 -7.12 13.30
CA VAL A 98 -8.51 -6.14 12.31
C VAL A 98 -9.29 -6.31 11.02
N LEU A 99 -9.92 -5.24 10.56
CA LEU A 99 -10.52 -5.20 9.22
C LEU A 99 -9.40 -5.04 8.20
N TYR A 100 -9.16 -6.09 7.41
CA TYR A 100 -8.14 -6.06 6.37
C TYR A 100 -8.71 -5.60 5.03
N MET A 101 -8.31 -4.42 4.58
CA MET A 101 -8.66 -3.89 3.27
C MET A 101 -7.62 -4.29 2.24
N ASN A 102 -7.81 -5.42 1.57
CA ASN A 102 -6.90 -5.86 0.51
C ASN A 102 -7.15 -5.11 -0.80
N ILE A 103 -6.50 -3.95 -0.94
CA ILE A 103 -6.55 -3.09 -2.13
C ILE A 103 -5.57 -3.52 -3.24
N SER A 104 -4.80 -4.60 -3.05
CA SER A 104 -3.70 -4.94 -3.98
C SER A 104 -4.20 -5.26 -5.38
N LYS A 105 -5.29 -6.03 -5.50
CA LYS A 105 -5.84 -6.42 -6.80
C LYS A 105 -6.49 -5.24 -7.52
N LEU A 106 -7.25 -4.38 -6.82
CA LEU A 106 -7.88 -3.25 -7.49
C LEU A 106 -6.84 -2.23 -7.98
N THR A 107 -5.79 -2.00 -7.19
CA THR A 107 -4.73 -1.05 -7.55
C THR A 107 -3.86 -1.57 -8.68
N TYR A 108 -3.69 -2.89 -8.80
CA TYR A 108 -3.03 -3.51 -9.95
C TYR A 108 -3.61 -3.06 -11.29
N TYR A 109 -4.93 -2.94 -11.39
CA TYR A 109 -5.56 -2.60 -12.66
C TYR A 109 -5.49 -1.10 -13.01
N ARG A 110 -4.86 -0.28 -12.17
CA ARG A 110 -4.90 1.18 -12.27
C ARG A 110 -3.55 1.80 -12.66
N ALA A 111 -2.87 1.21 -13.62
CA ALA A 111 -1.60 1.75 -14.13
C ALA A 111 -1.74 3.21 -14.64
N ASP A 112 -2.95 3.59 -15.09
CA ASP A 112 -3.34 4.92 -15.56
C ASP A 112 -3.33 6.03 -14.51
N ALA A 113 -3.44 5.68 -13.22
CA ALA A 113 -3.84 6.65 -12.20
C ALA A 113 -2.66 7.29 -11.45
N HIS A 114 -1.43 7.12 -11.94
CA HIS A 114 -0.23 7.67 -11.33
C HIS A 114 0.06 9.10 -11.85
N PRO A 115 0.64 9.99 -11.01
CA PRO A 115 1.04 11.32 -11.45
C PRO A 115 2.11 11.31 -12.54
N SER A 116 2.96 10.29 -12.58
CA SER A 116 4.04 10.17 -13.55
C SER A 116 4.92 11.45 -13.59
N ILE A 117 5.02 12.12 -14.73
CA ILE A 117 5.76 13.37 -14.95
C ILE A 117 5.03 14.63 -14.42
N TYR A 118 3.81 14.47 -13.91
CA TYR A 118 2.94 15.56 -13.42
C TYR A 118 2.93 15.66 -11.88
N GLY A 119 3.72 14.85 -11.17
CA GLY A 119 3.81 14.89 -9.70
C GLY A 119 4.43 16.17 -9.14
N LYS A 120 5.09 16.98 -9.98
CA LYS A 120 5.63 18.29 -9.64
C LYS A 120 5.39 19.27 -10.79
N ASN A 121 5.49 20.57 -10.49
CA ASN A 121 5.35 21.63 -11.49
C ASN A 121 6.63 21.76 -12.34
N TYR A 122 6.85 20.78 -13.22
CA TYR A 122 7.94 20.79 -14.20
C TYR A 122 7.55 21.54 -15.47
N THR A 123 8.50 22.29 -16.02
CA THR A 123 8.45 22.80 -17.40
C THR A 123 8.42 21.65 -18.41
N ALA A 124 8.03 21.95 -19.66
CA ALA A 124 7.99 20.94 -20.73
C ALA A 124 9.34 20.27 -20.98
N GLN A 125 10.46 20.99 -20.78
CA GLN A 125 11.80 20.44 -20.98
C GLN A 125 12.23 19.57 -19.80
N GLU A 126 11.91 19.96 -18.57
CA GLU A 126 12.20 19.17 -17.37
C GLU A 126 11.45 17.84 -17.37
N ARG A 127 10.20 17.81 -17.84
CA ARG A 127 9.40 16.57 -17.94
C ARG A 127 10.06 15.49 -18.79
N LYS A 128 10.88 15.85 -19.79
CA LYS A 128 11.56 14.87 -20.66
C LYS A 128 12.64 14.06 -19.93
N ILE A 129 13.21 14.62 -18.86
CA ILE A 129 14.29 13.99 -18.08
C ILE A 129 13.87 13.67 -16.64
N ALA A 130 12.62 13.99 -16.28
CA ALA A 130 12.10 13.77 -14.95
C ALA A 130 11.93 12.27 -14.67
N ILE A 131 12.33 11.86 -13.47
CA ILE A 131 11.95 10.56 -12.94
C ILE A 131 10.43 10.57 -12.72
N GLN A 132 9.76 9.56 -13.25
CA GLN A 132 8.31 9.46 -13.16
C GLN A 132 7.89 8.91 -11.80
N ASP A 133 6.86 9.53 -11.21
CA ASP A 133 6.22 9.00 -10.03
C ASP A 133 5.15 7.98 -10.41
N CYS A 134 5.53 6.70 -10.35
CA CYS A 134 4.62 5.58 -10.58
C CYS A 134 4.28 4.83 -9.29
N SER A 135 4.32 5.54 -8.16
CA SER A 135 4.12 4.98 -6.82
C SER A 135 3.02 5.69 -6.02
N HIS A 136 2.87 7.00 -6.22
CA HIS A 136 1.76 7.78 -5.68
C HIS A 136 0.61 7.85 -6.67
N TRP A 137 -0.53 8.39 -6.26
CA TRP A 137 -1.75 8.44 -7.06
C TRP A 137 -2.20 9.87 -7.29
N CYS A 138 -2.75 10.14 -8.47
CA CYS A 138 -3.48 11.39 -8.73
C CYS A 138 -4.68 11.52 -7.79
N LEU A 139 -5.06 12.77 -7.50
CA LEU A 139 -6.31 13.13 -6.84
C LEU A 139 -7.08 14.10 -7.74
N PRO A 140 -8.39 13.90 -7.97
CA PRO A 140 -9.19 12.73 -7.58
C PRO A 140 -8.70 11.44 -8.27
N GLY A 141 -8.92 10.27 -7.66
CA GLY A 141 -8.43 9.01 -8.21
C GLY A 141 -8.54 7.78 -7.28
N VAL A 142 -7.59 6.87 -7.42
CA VAL A 142 -7.57 5.57 -6.70
C VAL A 142 -7.70 5.68 -5.17
N PRO A 143 -7.11 6.68 -4.49
CA PRO A 143 -7.31 6.87 -3.06
C PRO A 143 -8.76 7.16 -2.66
N ASP A 144 -9.57 7.75 -3.54
CA ASP A 144 -10.99 8.00 -3.27
C ASP A 144 -11.75 6.67 -3.17
N THR A 145 -11.47 5.72 -4.08
CA THR A 145 -11.99 4.35 -3.98
C THR A 145 -11.57 3.65 -2.68
N TRP A 146 -10.38 3.91 -2.16
CA TRP A 146 -9.97 3.35 -0.87
C TRP A 146 -10.82 3.91 0.27
N ASN A 147 -11.15 5.20 0.23
CA ASN A 147 -12.01 5.84 1.23
C ASN A 147 -13.44 5.31 1.15
N GLU A 148 -13.97 5.09 -0.06
CA GLU A 148 -15.28 4.45 -0.24
C GLU A 148 -15.30 3.02 0.29
N LEU A 149 -14.25 2.23 0.02
CA LEU A 149 -14.11 0.87 0.57
C LEU A 149 -13.98 0.89 2.10
N LEU A 150 -13.26 1.84 2.68
CA LEU A 150 -13.17 2.01 4.13
C LEU A 150 -14.57 2.27 4.71
N TYR A 151 -15.28 3.24 4.15
CA TYR A 151 -16.64 3.59 4.55
C TYR A 151 -17.59 2.37 4.47
N ALA A 152 -17.62 1.69 3.32
CA ALA A 152 -18.44 0.50 3.12
C ALA A 152 -18.07 -0.66 4.08
N THR A 153 -16.77 -0.84 4.36
CA THR A 153 -16.30 -1.88 5.28
C THR A 153 -16.73 -1.58 6.72
N LEU A 154 -16.61 -0.33 7.14
CA LEU A 154 -17.04 0.11 8.48
C LEU A 154 -18.56 0.00 8.65
N LEU A 155 -19.34 0.41 7.63
CA LEU A 155 -20.79 0.22 7.58
C LEU A 155 -21.17 -1.26 7.73
N LYS A 156 -20.58 -2.13 6.89
CA LYS A 156 -20.85 -3.57 6.92
C LYS A 156 -20.50 -4.21 8.26
N ALA A 157 -19.47 -3.71 8.94
CA ALA A 157 -19.06 -4.19 10.26
C ALA A 157 -19.92 -3.61 11.40
N GLY A 158 -20.86 -2.69 11.13
CA GLY A 158 -21.62 -1.98 12.14
C GLY A 158 -20.74 -1.08 13.03
N LYS A 159 -19.62 -0.59 12.49
CA LYS A 159 -18.61 0.18 13.24
C LYS A 159 -18.63 1.64 12.79
N GLY A 160 -19.35 2.47 13.54
CA GLY A 160 -19.45 3.91 13.31
C GLY A 160 -20.87 4.43 13.55
N SER A 161 -21.00 5.71 13.85
CA SER A 161 -22.29 6.39 13.93
C SER A 161 -22.69 6.83 12.54
N PHE A 162 -23.20 5.90 11.75
CA PHE A 162 -23.81 6.19 10.46
C PHE A 162 -25.24 6.62 10.74
N GLY A 163 -25.55 7.88 10.44
CA GLY A 163 -26.77 8.56 10.89
C GLY A 163 -28.03 7.68 10.81
N THR A 164 -28.76 7.63 11.92
CA THR A 164 -30.20 7.33 11.95
C THR A 164 -31.00 8.55 11.54
#